data_AF-A0A0G1KUP4-F1
#
_entry.id   AF-A0A0G1KUP4-F1
#
_cell.length_a   1.000
_cell.length_b   1.000
_cell.length_c   1.000
_cell.angle_alpha   90.00
_cell.angle_beta   90.00
_cell.angle_gamma   90.00
#
_symmetry.space_group_name_H-M   'P 1'
#
loop_
_entity.id
_entity.type
_entity.pdbx_description
1 polymer ?
#
loop_
_entity_poly.entity_id
_entity_poly.type
_entity_poly.pdbx_seq_one_letter_code
_entity_poly.pdbx_strand_id
1 'polypeptide(L)' 'MKILVIYGGFGLSPEAEISKNSGLAVLNACKKAGYEAEGFELNKDNIDYIINKAESFDLVAPMLHGKFG' A
#
# COMPACT_ATOMS: atom_id res chain seq x y z
N MET A 1 -3.55 7.26 -15.16
CA MET A 1 -4.18 6.65 -13.98
C MET A 1 -3.13 6.58 -12.88
N LYS A 2 -3.41 7.23 -11.76
CA LYS A 2 -2.59 7.26 -10.55
C LYS A 2 -3.04 6.15 -9.60
N ILE A 3 -2.11 5.29 -9.20
CA ILE A 3 -2.39 4.13 -8.35
C ILE A 3 -1.63 4.26 -7.03
N LEU A 4 -2.33 4.13 -5.91
CA LEU A 4 -1.71 4.01 -4.58
C LEU A 4 -1.67 2.54 -4.17
N VAL A 5 -0.47 1.99 -3.93
CA VAL A 5 -0.31 0.63 -3.39
C VAL A 5 -0.01 0.73 -1.90
N ILE A 6 -0.95 0.26 -1.06
CA ILE A 6 -0.79 0.29 0.39
C ILE A 6 -0.24 -1.06 0.85
N TYR A 7 0.79 -1.08 1.68
CA TYR A 7 1.42 -2.30 2.17
C TYR A 7 2.02 -2.12 3.56
N GLY A 8 2.53 -3.19 4.17
CA GLY A 8 3.07 -3.17 5.52
C GLY A 8 2.01 -3.49 6.57
N GLY A 9 1.78 -2.57 7.50
CA GLY A 9 1.01 -2.81 8.73
C GLY A 9 1.93 -3.05 9.94
N PHE A 10 3.13 -2.45 9.95
CA PHE A 10 4.07 -2.60 11.05
C PHE A 10 3.49 -2.08 12.37
N GLY A 11 3.54 -2.92 13.41
CA GLY A 11 2.89 -2.65 14.69
C GLY A 11 1.37 -2.85 14.70
N LEU A 12 0.78 -3.32 13.59
CA LEU A 12 -0.66 -3.61 13.45
C LEU A 12 -0.94 -5.09 13.13
N SER A 13 -0.02 -5.75 12.42
CA SER A 13 -0.13 -7.16 12.02
C SER A 13 1.22 -7.88 12.10
N PRO A 14 1.27 -9.15 12.54
CA PRO A 14 2.49 -9.97 12.45
C PRO A 14 2.89 -10.29 11.00
N GLU A 15 1.97 -10.10 10.04
CA GLU A 15 2.18 -10.38 8.61
C GLU A 15 2.71 -9.16 7.84
N ALA A 16 3.14 -8.10 8.53
CA ALA A 16 3.55 -6.84 7.91
C ALA A 16 4.66 -7.00 6.86
N GLU A 17 5.64 -7.86 7.11
CA GLU A 17 6.72 -8.15 6.15
C GLU A 17 6.21 -8.89 4.90
N ILE A 18 5.24 -9.79 5.06
CA ILE A 18 4.60 -10.46 3.91
C ILE A 18 3.86 -9.43 3.07
N SER A 19 3.12 -8.53 3.74
CA SER A 19 2.39 -7.44 3.07
C SER A 19 3.33 -6.52 2.30
N LYS A 20 4.44 -6.12 2.92
CA LYS A 20 5.47 -5.31 2.26
C LYS A 20 5.98 -5.97 0.99
N ASN A 21 6.32 -7.26 1.05
CA ASN A 21 6.82 -7.98 -0.11
C ASN A 21 5.78 -8.07 -1.24
N SER A 22 4.52 -8.38 -0.91
CA SER A 22 3.42 -8.38 -1.89
C SER A 22 3.20 -6.99 -2.50
N GLY A 23 3.14 -5.95 -1.67
CA GLY A 23 2.94 -4.57 -2.11
C GLY A 23 4.04 -4.07 -3.04
N LEU A 24 5.30 -4.32 -2.70
CA LEU A 24 6.43 -3.93 -3.55
C LEU A 24 6.42 -4.69 -4.89
N ALA A 25 6.01 -5.95 -4.92
CA ALA A 25 5.85 -6.70 -6.17
C ALA A 25 4.76 -6.09 -7.07
N VAL A 26 3.61 -5.75 -6.50
CA VAL A 26 2.50 -5.11 -7.24
C VAL A 26 2.88 -3.70 -7.70
N LEU A 27 3.49 -2.89 -6.84
CA LEU A 27 3.97 -1.55 -7.19
C LEU A 27 4.92 -1.59 -8.39
N ASN A 28 5.86 -2.54 -8.39
CA ASN A 28 6.79 -2.74 -9.50
C ASN A 28 6.06 -3.17 -10.78
N ALA A 29 5.05 -4.03 -10.68
CA ALA A 29 4.24 -4.43 -11.84
C ALA A 29 3.46 -3.24 -12.42
N CYS A 30 2.83 -2.41 -11.57
CA CYS A 30 2.12 -1.21 -12.00
C CYS A 30 3.04 -0.23 -12.72
N LYS A 31 4.23 0.04 -12.16
CA LYS A 31 5.24 0.90 -12.80
C LYS A 31 5.70 0.34 -14.14
N LYS A 32 5.97 -0.97 -14.23
CA LYS A 32 6.36 -1.64 -15.49
C LYS A 32 5.26 -1.58 -16.55
N ALA A 33 4.00 -1.59 -16.15
CA ALA A 33 2.85 -1.45 -17.04
C ALA A 33 2.61 0.00 -17.50
N GLY A 34 3.40 0.98 -17.04
CA GLY A 34 3.31 2.38 -17.44
C GLY A 34 2.33 3.22 -16.63
N TYR A 35 1.83 2.71 -15.49
CA TYR A 35 0.99 3.49 -14.58
C TYR A 35 1.83 4.39 -13.67
N GLU A 36 1.27 5.55 -13.31
CA GLU A 36 1.83 6.41 -12.27
C GLU A 36 1.49 5.81 -10.90
N ALA A 37 2.36 4.96 -10.37
CA ALA A 37 2.11 4.23 -9.13
C ALA A 37 3.03 4.66 -7.98
N GLU A 38 2.43 4.92 -6.82
CA GLU A 38 3.12 5.25 -5.57
C GLU A 38 2.86 4.18 -4.50
N GLY A 39 3.86 3.91 -3.67
CA GLY A 39 3.75 3.00 -2.54
C GLY A 39 3.53 3.74 -1.23
N PHE A 40 2.66 3.23 -0.36
CA PHE A 40 2.47 3.72 1.00
C PHE A 40 2.69 2.58 2.01
N GLU A 41 3.78 2.67 2.76
CA GLU A 41 4.08 1.73 3.85
C GLU A 41 3.31 2.14 5.10
N LEU A 42 2.24 1.40 5.38
CA LEU A 42 1.40 1.56 6.55
C LEU A 42 2.13 1.07 7.81
N ASN A 43 2.01 1.84 8.88
CA ASN A 43 2.38 1.48 10.23
C ASN A 43 1.38 2.08 11.22
N LYS A 44 1.51 1.70 12.50
CA LYS A 44 0.64 2.19 13.57
C LYS A 44 0.62 3.72 13.73
N ASP A 45 1.69 4.41 13.30
CA ASP A 45 1.87 5.84 13.53
C ASP A 45 1.35 6.69 12.37
N ASN A 46 1.01 6.07 11.22
CA ASN A 46 0.59 6.79 10.02
C ASN A 46 -0.77 6.38 9.45
N ILE A 47 -1.55 5.57 10.17
CA ILE A 47 -2.86 5.06 9.73
C ILE A 47 -3.86 6.17 9.38
N ASP A 48 -3.86 7.26 10.15
CA ASP A 48 -4.81 8.37 9.96
C ASP A 48 -4.53 9.18 8.68
N TYR A 49 -3.33 9.06 8.10
CA TYR A 49 -2.97 9.78 6.88
C TYR A 49 -3.40 9.05 5.60
N ILE A 50 -3.88 7.80 5.69
CA ILE A 50 -4.24 7.01 4.51
C ILE A 50 -5.33 7.71 3.69
N ILE A 51 -6.36 8.23 4.36
CA ILE A 51 -7.51 8.84 3.68
C ILE A 51 -7.04 10.06 2.88
N ASN A 52 -6.32 10.97 3.52
CA ASN A 52 -5.77 12.17 2.87
C ASN A 52 -4.84 11.81 1.69
N LYS A 53 -4.07 10.72 1.84
CA LYS A 53 -3.19 10.25 0.76
C LYS A 53 -4.01 9.72 -0.41
N ALA A 54 -5.02 8.89 -0.14
CA ALA A 54 -5.86 8.20 -1.12
C ALA A 54 -6.65 9.15 -2.02
N GLU A 55 -7.08 10.31 -1.53
CA GLU A 55 -7.86 11.30 -2.30
C GLU A 55 -7.17 11.80 -3.58
N SER A 56 -5.83 11.73 -3.63
CA SER A 56 -5.04 12.16 -4.79
C SER A 56 -4.84 11.08 -5.87
N PHE A 57 -5.41 9.88 -5.69
CA PHE A 57 -5.23 8.73 -6.57
C PHE A 57 -6.56 8.28 -7.20
N ASP A 58 -6.48 7.76 -8.43
CA ASP A 58 -7.63 7.23 -9.15
C ASP A 58 -8.02 5.83 -8.64
N LEU A 59 -7.04 5.09 -8.13
CA LEU A 59 -7.20 3.72 -7.65
C LEU A 59 -6.31 3.48 -6.41
N VAL A 60 -6.87 2.82 -5.41
CA VAL A 60 -6.13 2.32 -4.24
C VAL A 60 -6.12 0.81 -4.27
N ALA A 61 -4.92 0.23 -4.19
CA ALA A 61 -4.65 -1.20 -4.18
C ALA A 61 -4.06 -1.61 -2.82
N PRO A 62 -4.90 -1.98 -1.84
CA PRO A 62 -4.43 -2.47 -0.56
C PRO A 62 -3.83 -3.87 -0.71
N MET A 63 -2.57 -4.01 -0.33
CA MET A 63 -1.78 -5.26 -0.28
C MET A 63 -1.43 -5.60 1.16
N LEU A 64 -2.31 -5.26 2.10
CA LEU A 64 -2.21 -5.58 3.51
C LEU A 64 -2.54 -7.07 3.73
N HIS A 65 -1.92 -7.69 4.74
CA HIS A 65 -2.21 -9.07 5.13
C HIS A 65 -2.52 -9.13 6.64
N GLY A 66 -3.44 -10.02 7.00
CA GLY A 66 -3.93 -10.21 8.35
C GLY A 66 -5.24 -9.48 8.63
N LYS A 67 -5.49 -9.12 9.90
CA LYS A 67 -6.80 -8.63 10.37
C LYS A 67 -7.34 -7.39 9.63
N PHE A 68 -6.47 -6.59 9.04
CA PHE A 68 -6.81 -5.33 8.37
C PHE A 68 -6.60 -5.38 6.85
N GLY A 69 -6.27 -6.56 6.30
CA GLY A 69 -6.07 -6.80 4.86
C GLY A 69 -7.29 -7.33 4.16
#